data_AF-A0AB33Z4H0-F1
#
_entry.id   AF-A0AB33Z4H0-F1
#
_cell.length_a   1.000
_cell.length_b   1.000
_cell.length_c   1.000
_cell.angle_alpha   90.00
_cell.angle_beta   90.00
_cell.angle_gamma   90.00
#
_symmetry.space_group_name_H-M   'P 1'
#
loop_
_entity.id
_entity.type
_entity.pdbx_description
1 polymer ?
#
loop_
_entity_poly.entity_id
_entity_poly.type
_entity_poly.pdbx_seq_one_letter_code
_entity_poly.pdbx_strand_id
1 'polypeptide(L)'
;MKSIRGIVSLLLLSSASYTQAALPPSAVNLRDLDTMVLFIKTHQRVAQSLKQIDLISLTIFFDRDCEAHFERQTPSFLTRAMPGPQPKIKFKSSNCPIVERE
;
A
#
# COMPACT_ATOMS: atom_id res chain seq x y z
N MET A 1 -51.65 2.72 6.29
CA MET A 1 -50.77 2.53 5.10
C MET A 1 -49.62 3.53 4.98
N LYS A 2 -49.78 4.82 5.35
CA LYS A 2 -48.69 5.83 5.31
C LYS A 2 -47.47 5.50 6.20
N SER A 3 -47.71 4.96 7.41
CA SER A 3 -46.64 4.65 8.38
C SER A 3 -45.73 3.48 7.94
N ILE A 4 -46.30 2.46 7.29
CA ILE A 4 -45.55 1.29 6.80
C ILE A 4 -44.62 1.68 5.64
N ARG A 5 -45.06 2.61 4.76
CA ARG A 5 -44.22 3.15 3.68
C ARG A 5 -43.00 3.90 4.21
N GLY A 6 -43.13 4.64 5.31
CA GLY A 6 -42.01 5.36 5.93
C GLY A 6 -40.95 4.43 6.52
N ILE A 7 -41.39 3.33 7.16
CA ILE A 7 -40.50 2.33 7.77
C ILE A 7 -39.72 1.55 6.69
N VAL A 8 -40.38 1.16 5.60
CA VAL A 8 -39.72 0.47 4.48
C VAL A 8 -38.66 1.35 3.82
N SER A 9 -38.95 2.65 3.64
CA SER A 9 -37.95 3.60 3.12
C SER A 9 -36.75 3.75 4.06
N LEU A 10 -36.97 3.79 5.38
CA LEU A 10 -35.88 3.94 6.35
C LEU A 10 -34.96 2.70 6.41
N LEU A 11 -35.51 1.51 6.20
CA LEU A 11 -34.76 0.24 6.12
C LEU A 11 -33.94 0.08 4.83
N LEU A 12 -34.35 0.69 3.72
CA LEU A 12 -33.60 0.65 2.45
C LEU A 12 -32.38 1.58 2.43
N LEU A 13 -32.38 2.64 3.23
CA LEU A 13 -31.22 3.55 3.32
C LEU A 13 -30.10 3.03 4.24
N SER A 14 -30.39 2.11 5.17
CA SER A 14 -29.38 1.57 6.08
C SER A 14 -28.51 0.45 5.47
N SER A 15 -28.87 -0.07 4.29
CA SER A 15 -28.11 -1.09 3.56
C SER A 15 -27.11 -0.51 2.55
N ALA A 16 -26.81 0.79 2.60
CA ALA A 16 -25.71 1.37 1.84
C ALA A 16 -24.37 0.91 2.45
N SER A 17 -24.04 -0.36 2.22
CA SER A 17 -22.75 -0.95 2.59
C SER A 17 -21.66 -0.21 1.83
N TYR A 18 -20.65 0.29 2.56
CA TYR A 18 -19.46 0.92 2.02
C TYR A 18 -18.72 -0.08 1.12
N THR A 19 -19.01 -0.08 -0.17
CA THR A 19 -18.22 -0.80 -1.16
C THR A 19 -16.88 -0.08 -1.26
N GLN A 20 -15.84 -0.64 -0.67
CA GLN A 20 -14.48 -0.16 -0.83
C GLN A 20 -14.05 -0.47 -2.26
N ALA A 21 -14.01 0.55 -3.12
CA ALA A 21 -13.59 0.38 -4.50
C ALA A 21 -12.12 -0.06 -4.55
N ALA A 22 -11.80 -1.00 -5.45
CA ALA A 22 -10.42 -1.30 -5.77
C ALA A 22 -9.76 -0.03 -6.36
N LEU A 23 -8.52 0.24 -5.94
CA LEU A 23 -7.75 1.34 -6.50
C LEU A 23 -7.38 1.02 -7.96
N PRO A 24 -7.45 2.02 -8.87
CA PRO A 24 -6.93 1.83 -10.22
C PRO A 24 -5.40 1.60 -10.16
N PRO A 25 -4.81 0.89 -11.14
CA PRO A 25 -3.38 0.55 -11.13
C PRO A 25 -2.45 1.77 -10.94
N SER A 26 -2.78 2.90 -11.57
CA SER A 26 -2.01 4.15 -11.43
C SER A 26 -1.98 4.67 -9.99
N ALA A 27 -3.12 4.63 -9.29
CA ALA A 27 -3.20 5.06 -7.90
C ALA A 27 -2.47 4.11 -6.96
N VAL A 28 -2.43 2.80 -7.27
CA VAL A 28 -1.62 1.83 -6.53
C VAL A 28 -0.13 2.16 -6.69
N ASN A 29 0.33 2.34 -7.93
CA ASN A 29 1.74 2.65 -8.20
C ASN A 29 2.20 3.95 -7.54
N LEU A 30 1.39 5.01 -7.60
CA LEU A 30 1.72 6.29 -6.94
C LEU A 30 1.83 6.12 -5.42
N ARG A 31 0.86 5.42 -4.81
CA ARG A 31 0.86 5.19 -3.35
C ARG A 31 2.06 4.34 -2.91
N ASP A 32 2.47 3.38 -3.72
CA ASP A 32 3.63 2.54 -3.43
C ASP A 32 4.93 3.33 -3.61
N LEU A 33 5.02 4.16 -4.65
CA LEU A 33 6.11 5.12 -4.85
C LEU A 33 6.24 6.08 -3.67
N ASP A 34 5.14 6.65 -3.19
CA ASP A 34 5.13 7.53 -2.01
C ASP A 34 5.69 6.83 -0.78
N THR A 35 5.38 5.54 -0.62
CA THR A 35 5.88 4.72 0.49
C THR A 35 7.39 4.50 0.38
N MET A 36 7.89 4.20 -0.81
CA MET A 36 9.33 4.03 -1.07
C MET A 36 10.09 5.36 -0.92
N VAL A 37 9.52 6.47 -1.39
CA VAL A 37 10.09 7.81 -1.21
C VAL A 37 10.14 8.20 0.27
N LEU A 38 9.10 7.89 1.04
CA LEU A 38 9.11 8.11 2.48
C LEU A 38 10.24 7.33 3.16
N PHE A 39 10.43 6.06 2.79
CA PHE A 39 11.53 5.26 3.31
C PHE A 39 12.90 5.88 2.99
N ILE A 40 13.11 6.39 1.77
CA ILE A 40 14.35 7.08 1.39
C ILE A 40 14.57 8.31 2.26
N LYS A 41 13.51 9.11 2.48
CA LYS A 41 13.58 10.32 3.32
C LYS A 41 13.95 10.04 4.77
N THR A 42 13.59 8.86 5.30
CA THR A 42 13.90 8.49 6.69
C THR A 42 15.22 7.75 6.85
N HIS A 43 15.91 7.39 5.77
CA HIS A 43 17.19 6.66 5.81
C HIS A 43 18.27 7.38 5.01
N GLN A 44 19.05 8.20 5.70
CA GLN A 44 20.03 9.10 5.07
C GLN A 44 21.02 8.39 4.14
N ARG A 45 21.55 7.23 4.52
CA ARG A 45 22.45 6.44 3.68
C ARG A 45 21.83 6.05 2.33
N VAL A 46 20.55 5.67 2.35
CA VAL A 46 19.81 5.32 1.13
C VAL A 46 19.62 6.56 0.26
N ALA A 47 19.28 7.71 0.87
CA ALA A 47 19.12 8.96 0.15
C ALA A 47 20.42 9.44 -0.52
N GLN A 48 21.57 9.32 0.16
CA GLN A 48 22.88 9.74 -0.36
C GLN A 48 23.34 8.93 -1.57
N SER A 49 22.91 7.67 -1.68
CA SER A 49 23.43 6.72 -2.67
C SER A 49 22.34 6.10 -3.53
N LEU A 50 21.16 6.73 -3.58
CA LEU A 50 20.01 6.27 -4.36
C LEU A 50 20.38 6.15 -5.84
N LYS A 51 20.09 4.99 -6.43
CA LYS A 51 20.27 4.74 -7.86
C LYS A 51 18.95 4.58 -8.60
N GLN A 52 18.05 3.77 -8.05
CA GLN A 52 16.81 3.42 -8.73
C GLN A 52 15.73 3.04 -7.73
N ILE A 53 14.48 3.38 -8.07
CA ILE A 53 13.28 2.87 -7.43
C ILE A 53 12.56 2.03 -8.47
N ASP A 54 12.35 0.74 -8.20
CA ASP A 54 11.60 -0.15 -9.07
C ASP A 54 10.29 -0.58 -8.41
N LEU A 55 9.17 -0.14 -8.99
CA LEU A 55 7.82 -0.48 -8.53
C LEU A 55 7.36 -1.87 -8.96
N ILE A 56 8.01 -2.49 -9.96
CA ILE A 56 7.65 -3.84 -10.41
C ILE A 56 8.23 -4.86 -9.42
N SER A 57 9.53 -4.75 -9.12
CA SER A 57 10.19 -5.61 -8.13
C SER A 57 10.03 -5.14 -6.69
N LEU A 58 9.40 -3.98 -6.46
CA LEU A 58 9.24 -3.35 -5.15
C LEU A 58 10.58 -3.21 -4.41
N THR A 59 11.62 -2.76 -5.14
CA THR A 59 13.00 -2.69 -4.63
C THR A 59 13.59 -1.30 -4.84
N ILE A 60 14.29 -0.80 -3.82
CA ILE A 60 15.12 0.39 -3.92
C ILE A 60 16.57 -0.07 -4.07
N PHE A 61 17.22 0.36 -5.14
CA PHE A 61 18.64 0.13 -5.40
C PHE A 61 19.43 1.36 -4.95
N PHE A 62 20.43 1.14 -4.09
CA PHE A 62 21.29 2.17 -3.54
C PHE A 62 22.71 1.64 -3.37
N ASP A 63 23.69 2.53 -3.19
CA ASP A 63 25.12 2.17 -3.11
C ASP A 63 25.55 1.26 -4.28
N ARG A 64 26.70 0.58 -4.23
CA ARG A 64 27.16 -0.24 -5.36
C ARG A 64 26.20 -1.39 -5.70
N ASP A 65 25.82 -2.21 -4.72
CA ASP A 65 25.00 -3.41 -4.92
C ASP A 65 23.99 -3.63 -3.78
N CYS A 66 23.49 -2.53 -3.19
CA CYS A 66 22.56 -2.60 -2.07
C CYS A 66 21.10 -2.49 -2.51
N GLU A 67 20.26 -3.30 -1.90
CA GLU A 67 18.86 -3.48 -2.23
C GLU A 67 18.03 -3.44 -0.95
N ALA A 68 17.04 -2.55 -0.92
CA ALA A 68 16.00 -2.53 0.10
C ALA A 68 14.69 -3.02 -0.51
N HIS A 69 14.24 -4.19 -0.06
CA HIS A 69 13.08 -4.88 -0.59
C HIS A 69 11.83 -4.55 0.21
N PHE A 70 10.73 -4.39 -0.52
CA PHE A 70 9.40 -4.21 0.02
C PHE A 70 8.53 -5.40 -0.37
N GLU A 71 7.54 -5.68 0.46
CA GLU A 71 6.56 -6.71 0.17
C GLU A 71 5.14 -6.18 0.33
N ARG A 72 4.23 -6.74 -0.47
CA ARG A 72 2.80 -6.56 -0.29
C ARG A 72 2.28 -7.74 0.52
N GLN A 73 1.56 -7.45 1.59
CA GLN A 73 0.88 -8.51 2.33
C GLN A 73 -0.13 -9.20 1.41
N THR A 74 -0.03 -10.51 1.30
CA THR A 74 -1.03 -11.31 0.60
C THR A 74 -2.33 -11.26 1.41
N PRO A 75 -3.48 -10.98 0.77
CA PRO A 75 -4.76 -11.07 1.47
C PRO A 75 -4.97 -12.48 2.04
N SER A 76 -5.57 -12.56 3.22
CA SER A 76 -5.89 -13.84 3.84
C SER A 76 -6.94 -14.58 3.01
N PHE A 77 -7.10 -15.88 3.26
CA PHE A 77 -8.11 -16.68 2.55
C PHE A 77 -9.52 -16.07 2.68
N LEU A 78 -9.84 -15.49 3.84
CA LEU A 78 -11.12 -14.84 4.14
C LEU A 78 -11.35 -13.54 3.35
N THR A 79 -10.28 -12.83 2.97
CA THR A 79 -10.37 -11.53 2.30
C THR A 79 -9.98 -11.56 0.83
N ARG A 80 -9.53 -12.71 0.32
CA ARG A 80 -9.07 -12.87 -1.08
C ARG A 80 -10.12 -12.54 -2.13
N ALA A 81 -11.40 -12.84 -1.82
CA ALA A 81 -12.53 -12.58 -2.71
C ALA A 81 -13.25 -11.25 -2.42
N MET A 82 -12.81 -10.50 -1.41
CA MET A 82 -13.45 -9.23 -1.06
C MET A 82 -12.97 -8.12 -1.99
N PRO A 83 -13.87 -7.41 -2.69
CA PRO A 83 -13.49 -6.22 -3.44
C PRO A 83 -13.00 -5.15 -2.46
N GLY A 84 -11.81 -4.60 -2.72
CA GLY A 84 -11.19 -3.62 -1.85
C GLY A 84 -9.88 -3.08 -2.41
N PRO A 85 -9.39 -1.95 -1.90
CA PRO A 85 -8.05 -1.44 -2.19
C PRO A 85 -7.00 -2.50 -1.87
N GLN A 86 -6.02 -2.65 -2.76
CA GLN A 86 -4.89 -3.53 -2.47
C GLN A 86 -4.15 -3.06 -1.20
N PRO A 87 -3.59 -3.97 -0.38
CA PRO A 87 -2.77 -3.62 0.76
C PRO A 87 -1.60 -2.72 0.38
N LYS A 88 -1.16 -1.85 1.30
CA LYS A 88 0.07 -1.08 1.12
C LYS A 88 1.29 -2.01 1.20
N ILE A 89 2.35 -1.63 0.50
CA ILE A 89 3.66 -2.29 0.66
C ILE A 89 4.29 -1.91 2.00
N LYS A 90 5.17 -2.77 2.50
CA LYS A 90 5.96 -2.54 3.71
C LYS A 90 7.39 -2.96 3.47
N PHE A 91 8.33 -2.31 4.17
CA PHE A 91 9.72 -2.74 4.18
C PHE A 91 9.82 -4.19 4.68
N LYS A 92 10.58 -5.01 3.96
CA LYS A 92 10.79 -6.43 4.27
C LYS A 92 12.20 -6.66 4.81
N SER A 93 13.20 -6.31 4.03
CA SER A 93 14.60 -6.61 4.30
C SER A 93 15.52 -5.78 3.43
N SER A 94 16.79 -5.68 3.83
CA SER A 94 17.85 -5.08 3.03
C SER A 94 19.08 -5.98 3.09
N ASN A 95 19.80 -6.11 1.98
CA ASN A 95 21.07 -6.85 1.93
C ASN A 95 22.24 -6.04 2.53
N CYS A 96 22.05 -4.74 2.77
CA CYS A 96 23.02 -3.83 3.35
C CYS A 96 22.47 -3.07 4.57
N PRO A 97 23.34 -2.53 5.44
CA PRO A 97 22.91 -1.66 6.54
C PRO A 97 22.24 -0.39 6.01
N ILE A 98 21.08 -0.06 6.56
CA ILE A 98 20.24 1.07 6.15
C ILE A 98 20.43 2.29 7.08
N VAL A 99 21.01 2.04 8.25
CA VAL A 99 21.37 3.05 9.25
C VAL A 99 22.87 3.33 9.12
N GLU A 100 23.26 4.60 9.23
CA GLU A 100 24.66 4.97 9.43
C GLU A 100 25.09 4.40 10.80
N ARG A 101 26.01 3.43 10.82
CA ARG A 101 26.71 3.10 12.07
C ARG A 101 27.70 4.24 12.29
N GLU A 102 27.44 5.06 13.31
CA GLU A 102 28.42 5.99 13.88
C GLU A 102 29.69 5.24 14.34
#